data_AF-A0A4R3JTN6-F1
#
_entry.id   AF-A0A4R3JTN6-F1
#
_cell.length_a   1.000
_cell.length_b   1.000
_cell.length_c   1.000
_cell.angle_alpha   90.00
_cell.angle_beta   90.00
_cell.angle_gamma   90.00
#
_symmetry.space_group_name_H-M   'P 1'
#
loop_
_entity.id
_entity.type
_entity.pdbx_description
1 polymer ?
#
loop_
_entity_poly.entity_id
_entity_poly.type
_entity_poly.pdbx_seq_one_letter_code
_entity_poly.pdbx_strand_id
1 'polypeptide(L)'
;MIQATSHWPVIAAALICVGAGFAGGYTLKGRLDEAAIARAEAGVAECRRASADFQRRAAEDAAHRLAAAEDAARSAQAELSRREADFKARLKETRNEIYSLSTGRECLAGPLRLRLNAAIAADSVPARAGEPHPAPAEPAADPGGHAAGSTDAAVGQWILDAASLYEQCRARIDAIRQWDEVTHGR
;
A
#
# COMPACT_ATOMS: atom_id res chain seq x y z
N MET A 1 25.72 85.20 65.38
CA MET A 1 24.84 84.03 65.58
C MET A 1 24.48 83.48 64.21
N ILE A 2 24.88 82.24 63.92
CA ILE A 2 24.79 81.59 62.60
C ILE A 2 23.42 80.93 62.49
N GLN A 3 22.59 81.35 61.53
CA GLN A 3 21.31 80.68 61.23
C GLN A 3 21.59 79.35 60.50
N ALA A 4 21.31 78.23 61.17
CA ALA A 4 21.36 76.90 60.56
C ALA A 4 20.14 76.72 59.64
N THR A 5 20.37 76.70 58.33
CA THR A 5 19.33 76.37 57.34
C THR A 5 18.98 74.88 57.42
N SER A 6 17.73 74.58 57.76
CA SER A 6 17.17 73.23 57.79
C SER A 6 17.14 72.62 56.39
N HIS A 7 17.97 71.61 56.16
CA HIS A 7 18.11 70.87 54.89
C HIS A 7 17.11 69.69 54.76
N TRP A 8 16.26 69.50 55.77
CA TRP A 8 15.25 68.45 55.84
C TRP A 8 14.24 68.40 54.68
N PRO A 9 13.65 69.52 54.21
CA PRO A 9 12.65 69.46 53.13
C PRO A 9 13.26 69.00 51.80
N VAL A 10 14.53 69.30 51.55
CA VAL A 10 15.25 68.88 50.35
C VAL A 10 15.50 67.37 50.36
N ILE A 11 15.84 66.81 51.52
CA ILE A 11 16.04 65.35 51.69
C ILE A 11 14.73 64.60 51.52
N ALA A 12 13.62 65.10 52.10
CA ALA A 12 12.31 64.48 51.95
C ALA A 12 11.84 64.46 50.49
N ALA A 13 12.03 65.56 49.76
CA ALA A 13 11.71 65.64 48.34
C ALA A 13 12.55 64.66 47.50
N ALA A 14 13.86 64.54 47.80
CA ALA A 14 14.74 63.60 47.11
C ALA A 14 14.30 62.14 47.30
N LEU A 15 13.92 61.75 48.53
CA LEU A 15 13.42 60.40 48.82
C LEU A 15 12.10 60.07 48.11
N ILE A 16 11.19 61.05 48.02
CA ILE A 16 9.92 60.89 47.28
C ILE A 16 10.19 60.70 45.78
N CYS A 17 11.08 61.50 45.19
CA CYS A 17 11.43 61.37 43.77
C CYS A 17 12.07 60.02 43.46
N VAL A 18 12.97 59.52 44.31
CA VAL A 18 13.59 58.19 44.15
C VAL A 18 12.55 57.07 44.31
N GLY A 19 11.68 57.16 45.32
CA GLY A 19 10.61 56.18 45.54
C GLY A 19 9.60 56.13 44.39
N ALA A 20 9.19 57.30 43.86
CA ALA A 20 8.30 57.40 42.73
C ALA A 20 8.94 56.87 41.43
N GLY A 21 10.23 57.15 41.20
CA GLY A 21 10.99 56.61 40.07
C GLY A 21 11.09 55.08 40.11
N PHE A 22 11.33 54.51 41.30
CA PHE A 22 11.41 53.06 41.48
C PHE A 22 10.03 52.39 41.26
N ALA A 23 8.97 52.89 41.88
CA ALA A 23 7.61 52.35 41.69
C ALA A 23 7.13 52.47 40.24
N GLY A 24 7.40 53.60 39.57
CA GLY A 24 7.13 53.78 38.15
C GLY A 24 7.90 52.81 37.26
N GLY A 25 9.17 52.55 37.58
CA GLY A 25 10.00 51.59 36.84
C GLY A 25 9.49 50.15 36.93
N TYR A 26 9.08 49.68 38.11
CA TYR A 26 8.56 48.32 38.30
C TYR A 26 7.21 48.10 37.61
N THR A 27 6.32 49.09 37.68
CA THR A 27 5.02 49.00 37.01
C THR A 27 5.18 48.99 35.49
N LEU A 28 6.08 49.82 34.94
CA LEU A 28 6.39 49.81 33.51
C LEU A 28 7.00 48.47 33.08
N LYS A 29 7.96 47.94 33.84
CA LYS A 29 8.57 46.63 33.57
C LYS A 29 7.52 45.51 33.58
N GLY A 30 6.64 45.47 34.57
CA GLY A 30 5.57 44.47 34.66
C GLY A 30 4.65 44.48 33.43
N ARG A 31 4.27 45.67 32.94
CA ARG A 31 3.44 45.79 31.72
C ARG A 31 4.18 45.34 30.45
N LEU A 32 5.49 45.60 30.37
CA LEU A 32 6.30 45.15 29.23
C LEU A 32 6.47 43.62 29.23
N ASP A 33 6.69 43.03 30.40
CA ASP A 33 6.83 41.59 30.58
C ASP A 33 5.48 40.88 30.27
N GLU A 34 4.35 41.41 30.75
CA GLU A 34 3.01 40.90 30.43
C GLU A 34 2.70 40.99 28.92
N ALA A 35 3.04 42.11 28.27
CA ALA A 35 2.88 42.25 26.83
C ALA A 35 3.78 41.28 26.03
N ALA A 36 4.95 40.93 26.55
CA ALA A 36 5.83 39.94 25.92
C ALA A 36 5.28 38.52 26.05
N ILE A 37 4.74 38.18 27.22
CA ILE A 37 4.07 36.88 27.47
C ILE A 37 2.85 36.74 26.57
N ALA A 38 1.97 37.75 26.51
CA ALA A 38 0.79 37.72 25.67
C ALA A 38 1.12 37.52 24.18
N ARG A 39 2.21 38.15 23.70
CA ARG A 39 2.72 37.95 22.33
C ARG A 39 3.25 36.54 22.11
N ALA A 40 3.97 35.97 23.08
CA ALA A 40 4.46 34.61 22.99
C ALA A 40 3.31 33.58 22.98
N GLU A 41 2.30 33.76 23.83
CA GLU A 41 1.10 32.90 23.87
C GLU A 41 0.29 32.98 22.58
N ALA A 42 0.13 34.19 22.02
CA ALA A 42 -0.52 34.38 20.72
C ALA A 42 0.23 33.63 19.60
N GLY A 43 1.56 33.74 19.56
CA GLY A 43 2.38 33.02 18.58
C GLY A 43 2.29 31.50 18.73
N VAL A 44 2.24 30.97 19.96
CA VAL A 44 2.02 29.54 20.21
C VAL A 44 0.61 29.11 19.77
N ALA A 45 -0.42 29.91 20.04
CA ALA A 45 -1.79 29.62 19.62
C ALA A 45 -1.93 29.59 18.09
N GLU A 46 -1.29 30.53 17.39
CA GLU A 46 -1.23 30.54 15.92
C GLU A 46 -0.50 29.33 15.36
N CYS A 47 0.68 28.98 15.92
CA CYS A 47 1.44 27.81 15.50
C CYS A 47 0.66 26.50 15.69
N ARG A 48 -0.08 26.38 16.80
CA ARG A 48 -0.96 25.22 17.06
C ARG A 48 -2.10 25.14 16.05
N ARG A 49 -2.73 26.28 15.70
CA ARG A 49 -3.79 26.32 14.67
C ARG A 49 -3.25 25.93 13.30
N ALA A 50 -2.12 26.50 12.88
CA ALA A 50 -1.49 26.16 11.61
C ALA A 50 -1.09 24.67 11.54
N SER A 51 -0.58 24.13 12.65
CA SER A 51 -0.26 22.70 12.76
C SER A 51 -1.52 21.83 12.68
N ALA A 52 -2.62 22.20 13.34
CA ALA A 52 -3.89 21.49 13.25
C ALA A 52 -4.47 21.51 11.82
N ASP A 53 -4.36 22.65 11.12
CA ASP A 53 -4.79 22.78 9.72
C ASP A 53 -3.96 21.90 8.79
N PHE A 54 -2.64 21.89 8.98
CA PHE A 54 -1.74 21.03 8.23
C PHE A 54 -2.06 19.55 8.45
N GLN A 55 -2.26 19.13 9.71
CA GLN A 55 -2.61 17.75 10.05
C GLN A 55 -3.96 17.34 9.45
N ARG A 56 -4.96 18.23 9.45
CA ARG A 56 -6.26 17.97 8.81
C ARG A 56 -6.11 17.72 7.31
N ARG A 57 -5.39 18.60 6.61
CA ARG A 57 -5.15 18.44 5.16
C ARG A 57 -4.37 17.16 4.84
N ALA A 58 -3.34 16.87 5.63
CA ALA A 58 -2.56 15.64 5.48
C ALA A 58 -3.42 14.38 5.71
N ALA A 59 -4.33 14.43 6.70
CA ALA A 59 -5.26 13.33 6.96
C ALA A 59 -6.30 13.17 5.83
N GLU A 60 -6.84 14.26 5.29
CA GLU A 60 -7.75 14.25 4.14
C GLU A 60 -7.08 13.68 2.89
N ASP A 61 -5.86 14.13 2.56
CA ASP A 61 -5.08 13.61 1.45
C ASP A 61 -4.75 12.13 1.61
N ALA A 62 -4.37 11.71 2.83
CA ALA A 62 -4.11 10.31 3.14
C ALA A 62 -5.39 9.45 3.00
N ALA A 63 -6.53 9.94 3.50
CA ALA A 63 -7.81 9.26 3.39
C ALA A 63 -8.23 9.10 1.91
N HIS A 64 -8.03 10.12 1.08
CA HIS A 64 -8.30 10.03 -0.36
C HIS A 64 -7.44 8.97 -1.06
N ARG A 65 -6.13 8.93 -0.76
CA ARG A 65 -5.23 7.92 -1.33
C ARG A 65 -5.59 6.51 -0.88
N LEU A 66 -5.93 6.33 0.40
CA LEU A 66 -6.37 5.05 0.92
C LEU A 66 -7.68 4.59 0.26
N ALA A 67 -8.67 5.47 0.14
CA ALA A 67 -9.94 5.15 -0.52
C ALA A 67 -9.73 4.71 -1.98
N ALA A 68 -8.89 5.43 -2.74
CA ALA A 68 -8.56 5.06 -4.12
C ALA A 68 -7.86 3.70 -4.21
N ALA A 69 -6.92 3.42 -3.29
CA ALA A 69 -6.23 2.13 -3.24
C ALA A 69 -7.16 0.98 -2.85
N GLU A 70 -8.12 1.20 -1.96
CA GLU A 70 -9.13 0.21 -1.59
C GLU A 70 -10.09 -0.10 -2.75
N ASP A 71 -10.55 0.92 -3.48
CA ASP A 71 -11.40 0.73 -4.66
C ASP A 71 -10.66 -0.04 -5.75
N ALA A 72 -9.40 0.31 -5.99
CA ALA A 72 -8.53 -0.43 -6.91
C ALA A 72 -8.40 -1.90 -6.48
N ALA A 73 -8.14 -2.17 -5.20
CA ALA A 73 -8.04 -3.53 -4.67
C ALA A 73 -9.35 -4.32 -4.82
N ARG A 74 -10.51 -3.69 -4.53
CA ARG A 74 -11.83 -4.32 -4.71
C ARG A 74 -12.08 -4.69 -6.17
N SER A 75 -11.75 -3.80 -7.10
CA SER A 75 -11.93 -4.03 -8.54
C SER A 75 -11.04 -5.16 -9.06
N ALA A 76 -9.75 -5.16 -8.70
CA ALA A 76 -8.79 -6.20 -9.07
C ALA A 76 -9.19 -7.57 -8.50
N GLN A 77 -9.66 -7.63 -7.25
CA GLN A 77 -10.14 -8.87 -6.64
C GLN A 77 -11.41 -9.40 -7.32
N ALA A 78 -12.33 -8.53 -7.71
CA ALA A 78 -13.54 -8.93 -8.43
C ALA A 78 -13.20 -9.49 -9.82
N GLU A 79 -12.29 -8.84 -10.53
CA GLU A 79 -11.81 -9.32 -11.84
C GLU A 79 -11.08 -10.66 -11.73
N LEU A 80 -10.18 -10.80 -10.75
CA LEU A 80 -9.49 -12.07 -10.47
C LEU A 80 -10.49 -13.20 -10.20
N SER A 81 -11.47 -12.95 -9.34
CA SER A 81 -12.49 -13.95 -8.98
C SER A 81 -13.33 -14.39 -10.18
N ARG A 82 -13.69 -13.43 -11.06
CA ARG A 82 -14.39 -13.71 -12.32
C ARG A 82 -13.54 -14.56 -13.26
N ARG A 83 -12.28 -14.18 -13.50
CA ARG A 83 -11.36 -14.94 -14.37
C ARG A 83 -11.13 -16.36 -13.85
N GLU A 84 -10.94 -16.52 -12.55
CA GLU A 84 -10.79 -17.83 -11.93
C GLU A 84 -12.06 -18.70 -12.10
N ALA A 85 -13.25 -18.12 -11.94
CA ALA A 85 -14.51 -18.83 -12.13
C ALA A 85 -14.71 -19.27 -13.58
N ASP A 86 -14.47 -18.39 -14.54
CA ASP A 86 -14.59 -18.67 -15.98
C ASP A 86 -13.58 -19.73 -16.43
N PHE A 87 -12.35 -19.67 -15.89
CA PHE A 87 -11.34 -20.69 -16.15
C PHE A 87 -11.71 -22.03 -15.52
N LYS A 88 -12.16 -22.06 -14.26
CA LYS A 88 -12.62 -23.31 -13.59
C LYS A 88 -13.79 -23.95 -14.32
N ALA A 89 -14.72 -23.17 -14.85
CA ALA A 89 -15.85 -23.68 -15.64
C ALA A 89 -15.36 -24.39 -16.92
N ARG A 90 -14.48 -23.72 -17.69
CA ARG A 90 -13.86 -24.30 -18.90
C ARG A 90 -13.02 -25.55 -18.60
N LEU A 91 -12.27 -25.52 -17.50
CA LEU A 91 -11.47 -26.66 -17.04
C LEU A 91 -12.35 -27.85 -16.69
N LYS A 92 -13.46 -27.63 -16.00
CA LYS A 92 -14.42 -28.69 -15.62
C LYS A 92 -15.04 -29.34 -16.85
N GLU A 93 -15.47 -28.54 -17.83
CA GLU A 93 -16.00 -29.04 -19.10
C GLU A 93 -14.96 -29.91 -19.82
N THR A 94 -13.73 -29.39 -19.95
CA THR A 94 -12.64 -30.11 -20.61
C THR A 94 -12.28 -31.40 -19.86
N ARG A 95 -12.24 -31.38 -18.53
CA ARG A 95 -11.95 -32.55 -17.69
C ARG A 95 -12.97 -33.67 -17.90
N ASN A 96 -14.25 -33.33 -18.04
CA ASN A 96 -15.29 -34.31 -18.33
C ASN A 96 -15.08 -34.94 -19.72
N GLU A 97 -14.65 -34.15 -20.70
CA GLU A 97 -14.37 -34.64 -22.06
C GLU A 97 -13.13 -35.52 -22.15
N ILE A 98 -12.12 -35.32 -21.27
CA ILE A 98 -10.92 -36.16 -21.24
C ILE A 98 -11.29 -37.64 -21.16
N TYR A 99 -12.21 -38.01 -20.26
CA TYR A 99 -12.61 -39.41 -20.09
C TYR A 99 -13.29 -40.00 -21.33
N SER A 100 -13.97 -39.17 -22.12
CA SER A 100 -14.61 -39.60 -23.38
C SER A 100 -13.64 -39.71 -24.55
N LEU A 101 -12.56 -38.91 -24.55
CA LEU A 101 -11.57 -38.83 -25.62
C LEU A 101 -10.32 -39.68 -25.36
N SER A 102 -10.10 -40.08 -24.10
CA SER A 102 -9.00 -40.95 -23.71
C SER A 102 -9.24 -42.37 -24.20
N THR A 103 -8.16 -43.01 -24.65
CA THR A 103 -8.13 -44.36 -25.20
C THR A 103 -7.50 -45.36 -24.24
N GLY A 104 -6.98 -44.91 -23.09
CA GLY A 104 -6.26 -45.74 -22.13
C GLY A 104 -4.87 -46.17 -22.63
N ARG A 105 -4.39 -45.57 -23.73
CA ARG A 105 -3.09 -45.86 -24.34
C ARG A 105 -2.01 -44.98 -23.74
N GLU A 106 -0.76 -45.40 -23.86
CA GLU A 106 0.41 -44.66 -23.36
C GLU A 106 0.66 -43.34 -24.13
N CYS A 107 0.26 -43.28 -25.41
CA CYS A 107 0.38 -42.07 -26.22
C CYS A 107 -0.88 -41.23 -26.19
N LEU A 108 -0.72 -39.91 -26.07
CA LEU A 108 -1.81 -38.94 -26.08
C LEU A 108 -2.61 -38.99 -27.39
N ALA A 109 -3.89 -39.35 -27.31
CA ALA A 109 -4.76 -39.50 -28.48
C ALA A 109 -4.91 -38.18 -29.27
N GLY A 110 -5.02 -38.27 -30.60
CA GLY A 110 -5.15 -37.11 -31.48
C GLY A 110 -6.31 -36.17 -31.14
N PRO A 111 -7.55 -36.69 -30.95
CA PRO A 111 -8.69 -35.87 -30.52
C PRO A 111 -8.47 -35.18 -29.17
N LEU A 112 -7.86 -35.89 -28.22
CA LEU A 112 -7.52 -35.35 -26.90
C LEU A 112 -6.50 -34.20 -27.01
N ARG A 113 -5.49 -34.31 -27.89
CA ARG A 113 -4.55 -33.21 -28.17
C ARG A 113 -5.24 -31.96 -28.72
N LEU A 114 -6.14 -32.14 -29.69
CA LEU A 114 -6.88 -31.02 -30.27
C LEU A 114 -7.74 -30.32 -29.22
N ARG A 115 -8.41 -31.09 -28.35
CA ARG A 115 -9.23 -30.53 -27.28
C ARG A 115 -8.40 -29.81 -26.22
N LEU A 116 -7.27 -30.38 -25.80
CA LEU A 116 -6.34 -29.74 -24.85
C LEU A 116 -5.78 -28.43 -25.42
N ASN A 117 -5.38 -28.41 -26.70
CA ASN A 117 -4.93 -27.18 -27.35
C ASN A 117 -6.04 -26.11 -27.42
N ALA A 118 -7.29 -26.52 -27.70
CA ALA A 118 -8.43 -25.60 -27.70
C ALA A 118 -8.75 -25.07 -26.28
N ALA A 119 -8.59 -25.89 -25.25
CA ALA A 119 -8.81 -25.49 -23.85
C ALA A 119 -7.74 -24.53 -23.33
N ILE A 120 -6.50 -24.67 -23.83
CA ILE A 120 -5.38 -23.79 -23.49
C ILE A 120 -5.39 -22.50 -24.31
N ALA A 121 -6.08 -22.47 -25.46
CA ALA A 121 -6.35 -21.34 -26.37
C ALA A 121 -5.18 -20.35 -26.62
N ALA A 122 -4.74 -20.33 -27.88
CA ALA A 122 -3.52 -19.69 -28.39
C ALA A 122 -3.36 -18.16 -28.14
N ASP A 123 -4.43 -17.44 -27.79
CA ASP A 123 -4.40 -15.97 -27.68
C ASP A 123 -3.79 -15.45 -26.37
N SER A 124 -3.40 -16.38 -25.48
CA SER A 124 -2.97 -16.09 -24.11
C SER A 124 -1.63 -16.69 -23.73
N VAL A 125 -0.90 -17.31 -24.66
CA VAL A 125 0.46 -17.77 -24.37
C VAL A 125 1.39 -16.56 -24.45
N PRO A 126 1.98 -16.10 -23.32
CA PRO A 126 2.92 -14.98 -23.36
C PRO A 126 4.06 -15.30 -24.34
N ALA A 127 4.62 -14.26 -24.96
CA ALA A 127 5.80 -14.39 -25.80
C ALA A 127 6.84 -15.26 -25.08
N ARG A 128 7.51 -16.14 -25.84
CA ARG A 128 8.48 -17.12 -25.32
C ARG A 128 9.34 -16.45 -24.24
N ALA A 129 9.24 -16.95 -23.01
CA ALA A 129 10.11 -16.48 -21.94
C ALA A 129 11.57 -16.58 -22.40
N GLY A 130 12.39 -15.61 -22.00
CA GLY A 130 13.83 -15.66 -22.25
C GLY A 130 14.44 -16.99 -21.80
N GLU A 131 15.59 -17.34 -22.35
CA GLU A 131 16.26 -18.61 -22.06
C GLU A 131 16.39 -18.80 -20.54
N PRO A 132 15.80 -19.86 -19.96
CA PRO A 132 15.93 -20.11 -18.53
C PRO A 132 17.42 -20.28 -18.21
N HIS A 133 17.87 -19.66 -17.11
CA HIS A 133 19.20 -19.92 -16.59
C HIS A 133 19.32 -21.44 -16.32
N PRO A 134 20.39 -22.11 -16.78
CA PRO A 134 20.52 -23.55 -16.61
C PRO A 134 20.49 -23.90 -15.12
N ALA A 135 19.37 -24.46 -14.68
CA ALA A 135 19.28 -25.12 -13.39
C ALA A 135 19.89 -26.52 -13.52
N PRO A 136 20.55 -27.05 -12.48
CA PRO A 136 20.93 -28.45 -12.45
C PRO A 136 19.68 -29.30 -12.67
N ALA A 137 19.67 -30.06 -13.77
CA ALA A 137 18.60 -30.99 -14.09
C ALA A 137 18.75 -32.22 -13.19
N GLU A 138 18.30 -32.10 -11.95
CA GLU A 138 18.00 -33.27 -11.12
C GLU A 138 16.91 -34.06 -11.85
N PRO A 139 17.05 -35.39 -12.03
CA PRO A 139 15.96 -36.21 -12.50
C PRO A 139 14.74 -35.96 -11.61
N ALA A 140 13.56 -35.78 -12.20
CA ALA A 140 12.35 -35.76 -11.42
C ALA A 140 12.33 -37.03 -10.56
N ALA A 141 12.10 -36.88 -9.25
CA ALA A 141 12.00 -38.02 -8.36
C ALA A 141 10.88 -38.93 -8.87
N ASP A 142 11.25 -40.01 -9.55
CA ASP A 142 10.35 -41.08 -9.93
C ASP A 142 9.95 -41.77 -8.63
N PRO A 143 8.68 -41.65 -8.17
CA PRO A 143 8.27 -42.25 -6.91
C PRO A 143 8.25 -43.78 -6.96
N GLY A 144 8.74 -44.41 -8.04
CA GLY A 144 9.00 -45.85 -8.08
C GLY A 144 7.69 -46.62 -7.95
N GLY A 145 6.85 -46.53 -8.98
CA GLY A 145 5.52 -47.14 -8.97
C GLY A 145 4.97 -47.42 -10.37
N HIS A 146 5.79 -47.98 -11.26
CA HIS A 146 5.37 -48.40 -12.61
C HIS A 146 4.50 -49.67 -12.59
N ALA A 147 3.35 -49.63 -11.91
CA ALA A 147 2.32 -50.68 -12.00
C ALA A 147 1.03 -50.22 -12.71
N ALA A 148 0.93 -48.95 -13.10
CA ALA A 148 -0.08 -48.47 -14.04
C ALA A 148 0.60 -47.51 -15.00
N GLY A 149 0.71 -47.88 -16.28
CA GLY A 149 1.30 -47.02 -17.32
C GLY A 149 0.65 -45.64 -17.33
N SER A 150 1.42 -44.61 -17.66
CA SER A 150 0.91 -43.24 -17.81
C SER A 150 -0.04 -43.21 -19.02
N THR A 151 -1.34 -43.35 -18.75
CA THR A 151 -2.36 -43.34 -19.80
C THR A 151 -2.53 -41.93 -20.35
N ASP A 152 -3.02 -41.83 -21.57
CA ASP A 152 -3.40 -40.56 -22.19
C ASP A 152 -4.38 -39.73 -21.34
N ALA A 153 -5.26 -40.39 -20.59
CA ALA A 153 -6.09 -39.75 -19.57
C ALA A 153 -5.25 -39.11 -18.44
N ALA A 154 -4.28 -39.83 -17.88
CA ALA A 154 -3.42 -39.34 -16.81
C ALA A 154 -2.56 -38.15 -17.27
N VAL A 155 -1.99 -38.24 -18.48
CA VAL A 155 -1.24 -37.14 -19.10
C VAL A 155 -2.16 -35.94 -19.37
N GLY A 156 -3.38 -36.19 -19.87
CA GLY A 156 -4.37 -35.13 -20.09
C GLY A 156 -4.76 -34.39 -18.81
N GLN A 157 -4.96 -35.11 -17.70
CA GLN A 157 -5.23 -34.48 -16.39
C GLN A 157 -4.04 -33.64 -15.91
N TRP A 158 -2.82 -34.18 -16.03
CA TRP A 158 -1.61 -33.44 -15.65
C TRP A 158 -1.45 -32.14 -16.45
N ILE A 159 -1.72 -32.16 -17.77
CA ILE A 159 -1.69 -30.95 -18.62
C ILE A 159 -2.71 -29.92 -18.13
N LEU A 160 -3.93 -30.33 -17.79
CA LEU A 160 -4.96 -29.43 -17.30
C LEU A 160 -4.61 -28.84 -15.93
N ASP A 161 -4.02 -29.63 -15.03
CA ASP A 161 -3.60 -29.15 -13.72
C ASP A 161 -2.46 -28.15 -13.85
N ALA A 162 -1.49 -28.41 -14.73
CA ALA A 162 -0.42 -27.47 -15.05
C ALA A 162 -0.99 -26.16 -15.64
N ALA A 163 -1.89 -26.24 -16.63
CA ALA A 163 -2.55 -25.08 -17.20
C ALA A 163 -3.28 -24.24 -16.14
N SER A 164 -3.94 -24.91 -15.18
CA SER A 164 -4.62 -24.25 -14.07
C SER A 164 -3.67 -23.47 -13.16
N LEU A 165 -2.49 -24.01 -12.86
CA LEU A 165 -1.49 -23.30 -12.05
C LEU A 165 -0.95 -22.07 -12.78
N TYR A 166 -0.69 -22.19 -14.09
CA TYR A 166 -0.24 -21.06 -14.91
C TYR A 166 -1.28 -19.94 -14.97
N GLU A 167 -2.55 -20.28 -15.19
CA GLU A 167 -3.61 -19.28 -15.26
C GLU A 167 -3.85 -18.56 -13.93
N GLN A 168 -3.76 -19.28 -12.81
CA GLN A 168 -3.79 -18.66 -11.48
C GLN A 168 -2.62 -17.69 -11.28
N CYS A 169 -1.41 -18.07 -11.70
CA CYS A 169 -0.24 -17.21 -11.63
C CYS A 169 -0.43 -15.94 -12.48
N ARG A 170 -0.88 -16.11 -13.72
CA ARG A 170 -1.13 -15.01 -14.66
C ARG A 170 -2.20 -14.05 -14.13
N ALA A 171 -3.34 -14.56 -13.68
CA ALA A 171 -4.42 -13.73 -13.19
C ALA A 171 -4.01 -12.90 -11.95
N ARG A 172 -3.16 -13.46 -11.08
CA ARG A 172 -2.59 -12.71 -9.95
C ARG A 172 -1.64 -11.60 -10.40
N ILE A 173 -0.77 -11.86 -11.37
CA ILE A 173 0.14 -10.85 -11.93
C ILE A 173 -0.65 -9.71 -12.58
N ASP A 174 -1.69 -10.04 -13.35
CA ASP A 174 -2.54 -9.04 -13.99
C ASP A 174 -3.31 -8.20 -12.96
N ALA A 175 -3.81 -8.81 -11.88
CA ALA A 175 -4.45 -8.09 -10.79
C ALA A 175 -3.48 -7.10 -10.10
N ILE A 176 -2.22 -7.51 -9.91
CA ILE A 176 -1.17 -6.63 -9.36
C ILE A 176 -0.87 -5.47 -10.32
N ARG A 177 -0.76 -5.73 -11.63
CA ARG A 177 -0.54 -4.68 -12.64
C ARG A 177 -1.68 -3.66 -12.65
N GLN A 178 -2.92 -4.13 -12.67
CA GLN A 178 -4.09 -3.25 -12.64
C GLN A 178 -4.12 -2.38 -11.38
N TRP A 179 -3.78 -2.96 -10.22
CA TRP A 179 -3.68 -2.20 -8.99
C TRP A 179 -2.56 -1.15 -9.04
N ASP A 180 -1.40 -1.48 -9.61
CA ASP A 180 -0.27 -0.56 -9.78
C ASP A 180 -0.57 0.58 -10.75
N GLU A 181 -1.24 0.29 -11.89
CA GLU A 181 -1.73 1.28 -12.85
C GLU A 181 -2.63 2.33 -12.17
N VAL A 182 -3.57 1.89 -11.33
CA VAL A 182 -4.51 2.79 -10.65
C VAL A 182 -3.84 3.58 -9.51
N THR A 183 -2.92 2.97 -8.77
CA THR A 183 -2.32 3.59 -7.58
C THR A 183 -1.05 4.39 -7.85
N HIS A 184 -0.28 4.03 -8.89
CA HIS A 184 1.00 4.66 -9.23
C HIS A 184 1.06 5.22 -10.66
N GLY A 185 0.06 4.98 -11.52
CA GLY A 185 -0.05 5.61 -12.84
C GLY A 185 0.98 5.17 -13.88
N ARG A 186 1.50 3.95 -13.76
CA ARG A 186 2.43 3.35 -14.75
C ARG A 186 1.71 2.58 -15.83
#